data_AF-A0A1W2FI79-F1
#
_entry.id   AF-A0A1W2FI79-F1
#
_cell.length_a   1.000
_cell.length_b   1.000
_cell.length_c   1.000
_cell.angle_alpha   90.00
_cell.angle_beta   90.00
_cell.angle_gamma   90.00
#
_symmetry.space_group_name_H-M   'P 1'
#
loop_
_entity.id
_entity.type
_entity.pdbx_description
1 polymer ?
#
loop_
_entity_poly.entity_id
_entity_poly.type
_entity_poly.pdbx_seq_one_letter_code
_entity_poly.pdbx_strand_id
1 'polypeptide(L)'
;MAIEQHYTRVSKIENGVQAPTDDDIRVWCQACDASAQIPDLIATLRSVESAYLEFRRQARAGMKRVLGAHTLARYQRTNVFRIYEHNVIPGLFQTPEYSAAMLRFWIEFLGTANDIEAAVAIRLERQQVLYRPEKRFNVVLEEQALRTWFGTADTQVGQLDRLLTLAGMANISLGIVPMMTPRSAVGSTGFWVFDNALVALETPTASIEVTRPQEIDLYTRMFKVLQGSAVYGEPARALITKALSELT
;
A
#
# COMPACT_ATOMS: atom_id res chain seq x y z
N MET A 1 28.36 13.89 30.52
CA MET A 1 27.37 13.31 31.43
C MET A 1 27.11 11.90 30.93
N ALA A 2 27.60 10.88 31.63
CA ALA A 2 27.53 9.50 31.16
C ALA A 2 26.07 9.04 31.21
N ILE A 3 25.53 8.69 30.05
CA ILE A 3 24.25 8.02 29.96
C ILE A 3 24.47 6.63 30.59
N GLU A 4 23.83 6.32 31.72
CA GLU A 4 23.88 5.00 32.39
C GLU A 4 23.17 3.90 31.55
N GLN A 5 23.35 3.91 30.24
CA GLN A 5 22.92 2.85 29.36
C GLN A 5 24.11 2.02 28.91
N HIS A 6 24.03 0.73 29.19
CA HIS A 6 25.05 -0.24 28.79
C HIS A 6 25.25 -0.16 27.27
N TYR A 7 26.48 0.02 26.80
CA TYR A 7 26.86 0.22 25.39
C TYR A 7 26.19 -0.79 24.43
N THR A 8 26.05 -2.04 24.88
CA THR A 8 25.40 -3.14 24.14
C THR A 8 23.91 -2.91 23.87
N ARG A 9 23.21 -2.16 24.73
CA ARG A 9 21.80 -1.81 24.55
C ARG A 9 21.65 -0.65 23.57
N VAL A 10 22.49 0.39 23.69
CA VAL A 10 22.53 1.53 22.76
C VAL A 10 22.77 1.04 21.33
N SER A 11 23.77 0.19 21.14
CA SER A 11 24.08 -0.40 19.82
C SER A 11 22.89 -1.20 19.24
N LYS A 12 22.15 -1.96 20.05
CA LYS A 12 20.96 -2.68 19.58
C LYS A 12 19.83 -1.75 19.15
N ILE A 13 19.65 -0.62 19.83
CA ILE A 13 18.65 0.40 19.48
C ILE A 13 19.05 1.10 18.18
N GLU A 14 20.30 1.54 18.06
CA GLU A 14 20.82 2.22 16.86
C GLU A 14 20.77 1.35 15.61
N ASN A 15 20.98 0.04 15.76
CA ASN A 15 20.91 -0.93 14.66
C ASN A 15 19.51 -1.53 14.46
N GLY A 16 18.48 -1.03 15.17
CA GLY A 16 17.09 -1.48 15.01
C GLY A 16 16.83 -2.92 15.47
N VAL A 17 17.74 -3.52 16.22
CA VAL A 17 17.59 -4.87 16.81
C VAL A 17 16.62 -4.86 18.00
N GLN A 18 16.51 -3.73 18.70
CA GLN A 18 15.63 -3.54 19.84
C GLN A 18 14.96 -2.16 19.78
N ALA A 19 13.64 -2.09 19.99
CA ALA A 19 12.95 -0.81 20.10
C ALA A 19 13.33 -0.05 21.39
N PRO A 20 13.48 1.27 21.35
CA PRO A 20 13.69 2.07 22.55
C PRO A 20 12.41 2.07 23.40
N THR A 21 12.57 2.09 24.72
CA THR A 21 11.49 2.35 25.67
C THR A 21 11.26 3.86 25.83
N ASP A 22 10.12 4.26 26.41
CA ASP A 22 9.85 5.66 26.77
C ASP A 22 11.01 6.26 27.61
N ASP A 23 11.58 5.48 28.52
CA ASP A 23 12.72 5.90 29.35
C ASP A 23 14.00 6.04 28.51
N ASP A 24 14.24 5.14 27.55
CA ASP A 24 15.36 5.28 26.62
C ASP A 24 15.26 6.59 25.83
N ILE A 25 14.05 6.96 25.36
CA ILE A 25 13.81 8.23 24.66
C ILE A 25 14.05 9.43 25.57
N ARG A 26 13.52 9.40 26.81
CA ARG A 26 13.69 10.50 27.78
C ARG A 26 15.16 10.73 28.11
N VAL A 27 15.87 9.66 28.44
CA VAL A 27 17.29 9.68 28.81
C VAL A 27 18.14 10.20 27.65
N TRP A 28 17.86 9.74 26.42
CA TRP A 28 18.59 10.20 25.24
C TRP A 28 18.33 11.67 24.91
N CYS A 29 17.06 12.10 24.94
CA CYS A 29 16.72 13.49 24.67
C CYS A 29 17.33 14.44 25.70
N GLN A 30 17.37 14.05 26.97
CA GLN A 30 18.03 14.83 28.01
C GLN A 30 19.55 14.93 27.78
N ALA A 31 20.19 13.83 27.38
CA ALA A 31 21.62 13.82 27.08
C ALA A 31 21.99 14.67 25.85
N CYS A 32 21.08 14.77 24.87
CA CYS A 32 21.26 15.55 23.65
C CYS A 32 20.73 16.99 23.74
N ASP A 33 20.28 17.45 24.92
CA ASP A 33 19.62 18.75 25.12
C ASP A 33 18.40 18.98 24.20
N ALA A 34 17.69 17.90 23.87
CA ALA A 34 16.53 17.85 22.99
C ALA A 34 15.24 17.52 23.75
N SER A 35 15.16 17.88 25.04
CA SER A 35 14.05 17.51 25.94
C SER A 35 12.66 17.92 25.42
N ALA A 36 12.58 18.99 24.60
CA ALA A 36 11.33 19.42 23.96
C ALA A 36 10.74 18.39 22.98
N GLN A 37 11.55 17.47 22.45
CA GLN A 37 11.15 16.43 21.49
C GLN A 37 10.57 15.17 22.16
N ILE A 38 10.71 15.04 23.49
CA ILE A 38 10.26 13.85 24.24
C ILE A 38 8.79 13.49 23.98
N PRO A 39 7.83 14.45 24.04
CA PRO A 39 6.42 14.11 23.81
C PRO A 39 6.17 13.54 22.41
N ASP A 40 6.75 14.15 21.38
CA ASP A 40 6.55 13.76 19.98
C ASP A 40 7.24 12.43 19.64
N LEU A 41 8.42 12.18 20.20
CA LEU A 41 9.15 10.92 19.99
C LEU A 41 8.48 9.74 20.70
N ILE A 42 7.97 9.94 21.93
CA ILE A 42 7.16 8.92 22.62
C ILE A 42 5.85 8.66 21.86
N ALA A 43 5.17 9.70 21.39
CA ALA A 43 3.97 9.55 20.57
C ALA A 43 4.28 8.79 19.26
N THR A 44 5.42 9.06 18.64
CA THR A 44 5.89 8.37 17.43
C THR A 44 6.18 6.90 17.71
N LEU A 45 6.92 6.57 18.78
CA LEU A 45 7.17 5.18 19.20
C LEU A 45 5.86 4.43 19.40
N ARG A 46 4.92 5.01 20.16
CA ARG A 46 3.61 4.40 20.43
C ARG A 46 2.77 4.25 19.17
N SER A 47 2.84 5.19 18.23
CA SER A 47 2.17 5.07 16.94
C SER A 47 2.73 3.91 16.12
N VAL A 48 4.05 3.73 16.11
CA VAL A 48 4.72 2.62 15.40
C VAL A 48 4.40 1.28 16.06
N GLU A 49 4.48 1.18 17.39
CA GLU A 49 4.15 -0.05 18.12
C GLU A 49 2.68 -0.41 18.02
N SER A 50 1.78 0.58 18.12
CA SER A 50 0.34 0.38 17.98
C SER A 50 -0.01 -0.12 16.58
N ALA A 51 0.54 0.49 15.53
CA ALA A 51 0.31 0.05 14.15
C ALA A 51 0.78 -1.40 13.94
N TYR A 52 1.95 -1.77 14.49
CA TYR A 52 2.52 -3.10 14.36
C TYR A 52 1.75 -4.18 15.15
N LEU A 53 1.35 -3.87 16.39
CA LEU A 53 0.55 -4.77 17.24
C LEU A 53 -0.88 -4.92 16.72
N GLU A 54 -1.47 -3.84 16.20
CA GLU A 54 -2.83 -3.84 15.66
C GLU A 54 -2.93 -4.68 14.40
N PHE A 55 -1.98 -4.57 13.46
CA PHE A 55 -1.98 -5.43 12.27
C PHE A 55 -1.85 -6.91 12.62
N ARG A 56 -0.90 -7.29 13.48
CA ARG A 56 -0.74 -8.69 13.93
C ARG A 56 -2.00 -9.23 14.61
N ARG A 57 -2.72 -8.39 15.37
CA ARG A 57 -3.99 -8.76 16.03
C ARG A 57 -5.13 -8.88 15.01
N GLN A 58 -5.26 -7.94 14.09
CA GLN A 58 -6.30 -7.95 13.06
C GLN A 58 -6.11 -9.12 12.09
N ALA A 59 -4.88 -9.40 11.65
CA ALA A 59 -4.56 -10.54 10.80
C ALA A 59 -4.95 -11.86 11.45
N ARG A 60 -4.60 -12.07 12.74
CA ARG A 60 -5.03 -13.25 13.51
C ARG A 60 -6.54 -13.41 13.62
N ALA A 61 -7.30 -12.32 13.53
CA ALA A 61 -8.76 -12.32 13.57
C ALA A 61 -9.43 -12.58 12.22
N GLY A 62 -8.67 -12.87 11.15
CA GLY A 62 -9.15 -13.17 9.82
C GLY A 62 -9.03 -12.00 8.84
N MET A 63 -8.85 -12.31 7.56
CA MET A 63 -8.61 -11.32 6.51
C MET A 63 -9.84 -10.43 6.28
N LYS A 64 -11.04 -10.92 6.56
CA LYS A 64 -12.29 -10.13 6.59
C LYS A 64 -12.16 -8.88 7.47
N ARG A 65 -11.50 -8.99 8.63
CA ARG A 65 -11.40 -7.89 9.60
C ARG A 65 -10.35 -6.86 9.18
N VAL A 66 -9.23 -7.32 8.63
CA VAL A 66 -8.19 -6.47 8.02
C VAL A 66 -8.78 -5.64 6.87
N LEU A 67 -9.64 -6.26 6.06
CA LEU A 67 -10.23 -5.62 4.88
C LEU A 67 -11.53 -4.85 5.16
N GLY A 68 -12.07 -4.91 6.38
CA GLY A 68 -13.46 -4.59 6.73
C GLY A 68 -13.85 -3.10 6.79
N ALA A 69 -14.87 -2.80 7.62
CA ALA A 69 -15.68 -1.58 7.57
C ALA A 69 -14.92 -0.24 7.63
N HIS A 70 -13.79 -0.17 8.36
CA HIS A 70 -12.96 1.04 8.43
C HIS A 70 -12.39 1.42 7.05
N THR A 71 -12.10 0.41 6.22
CA THR A 71 -11.58 0.60 4.87
C THR A 71 -12.71 0.99 3.89
N LEU A 72 -13.91 0.44 4.03
CA LEU A 72 -15.05 0.80 3.16
C LEU A 72 -15.49 2.26 3.37
N ALA A 73 -15.67 2.71 4.62
CA ALA A 73 -16.06 4.09 4.92
C ALA A 73 -15.02 5.10 4.39
N ARG A 74 -13.73 4.75 4.47
CA ARG A 74 -12.64 5.54 3.87
C ARG A 74 -12.81 5.66 2.36
N TYR A 75 -13.08 4.57 1.67
CA TYR A 75 -13.23 4.58 0.21
C TYR A 75 -14.48 5.35 -0.23
N GLN A 76 -15.57 5.24 0.53
CA GLN A 76 -16.81 5.97 0.27
C GLN A 76 -16.65 7.49 0.41
N ARG A 77 -15.89 7.97 1.40
CA ARG A 77 -15.65 9.43 1.59
C ARG A 77 -14.55 10.00 0.69
N THR A 78 -13.62 9.18 0.22
CA THR A 78 -12.50 9.64 -0.62
C THR A 78 -13.01 10.03 -2.00
N ASN A 79 -12.61 11.20 -2.50
CA ASN A 79 -12.99 11.65 -3.84
C ASN A 79 -11.88 11.45 -4.86
N VAL A 80 -10.62 11.63 -4.46
CA VAL A 80 -9.45 11.47 -5.32
C VAL A 80 -8.52 10.41 -4.75
N PHE A 81 -8.28 9.37 -5.53
CA PHE A 81 -7.32 8.33 -5.24
C PHE A 81 -6.06 8.56 -6.08
N ARG A 82 -4.89 8.44 -5.46
CA ARG A 82 -3.61 8.34 -6.17
C ARG A 82 -2.94 7.05 -5.76
N ILE A 83 -2.81 6.13 -6.70
CA ILE A 83 -2.41 4.75 -6.43
C ILE A 83 -1.15 4.45 -7.22
N TYR A 84 -0.06 4.15 -6.53
CA TYR A 84 1.14 3.61 -7.14
C TYR A 84 1.31 2.16 -6.72
N GLU A 85 1.47 1.26 -7.69
CA GLU A 85 1.80 -0.15 -7.43
C GLU A 85 2.95 -0.62 -8.32
N HIS A 86 3.94 -1.23 -7.69
CA HIS A 86 5.21 -1.55 -8.33
C HIS A 86 5.30 -3.01 -8.82
N ASN A 87 4.48 -3.90 -8.27
CA ASN A 87 4.62 -5.32 -8.54
C ASN A 87 3.32 -6.11 -8.57
N VAL A 88 2.16 -5.53 -8.22
CA VAL A 88 0.88 -6.22 -8.25
C VAL A 88 -0.24 -5.27 -8.67
N ILE A 89 -1.28 -5.80 -9.30
CA ILE A 89 -2.47 -5.01 -9.65
C ILE A 89 -3.21 -4.60 -8.36
N PRO A 90 -3.60 -3.33 -8.18
CA PRO A 90 -4.26 -2.86 -6.96
C PRO A 90 -5.60 -3.55 -6.73
N GLY A 91 -5.94 -3.86 -5.48
CA GLY A 91 -7.13 -4.65 -5.13
C GLY A 91 -8.48 -4.12 -5.66
N LEU A 92 -8.61 -2.81 -5.89
CA LEU A 92 -9.80 -2.24 -6.54
C LEU A 92 -9.96 -2.69 -8.00
N PHE A 93 -8.84 -2.93 -8.67
CA PHE A 93 -8.77 -3.27 -10.09
C PHE A 93 -8.78 -4.78 -10.31
N GLN A 94 -8.77 -5.57 -9.23
CA GLN A 94 -8.73 -7.02 -9.33
C GLN A 94 -10.10 -7.65 -9.66
N THR A 95 -10.11 -8.77 -10.39
CA THR A 95 -11.30 -9.63 -10.53
C THR A 95 -11.55 -10.41 -9.24
N PRO A 96 -12.77 -10.97 -9.04
CA PRO A 96 -13.03 -11.88 -7.93
C PRO A 96 -12.06 -13.06 -7.88
N GLU A 97 -11.76 -13.67 -9.02
CA GLU A 97 -10.93 -14.87 -9.15
C GLU A 97 -9.47 -14.56 -8.78
N TYR A 98 -8.94 -13.46 -9.30
CA TYR A 98 -7.59 -12.99 -8.99
C TYR A 98 -7.49 -12.58 -7.51
N SER A 99 -8.50 -11.89 -6.99
CA SER A 99 -8.58 -11.52 -5.57
C SER A 99 -8.56 -12.75 -4.67
N ALA A 100 -9.34 -13.78 -5.01
CA ALA A 100 -9.38 -15.02 -4.26
C ALA A 100 -8.01 -15.72 -4.29
N ALA A 101 -7.35 -15.82 -5.45
CA ALA A 101 -6.04 -16.43 -5.57
C ALA A 101 -4.98 -15.72 -4.70
N MET A 102 -4.95 -14.38 -4.73
CA MET A 102 -4.05 -13.59 -3.89
C MET A 102 -4.38 -13.72 -2.38
N LEU A 103 -5.66 -13.75 -2.01
CA LEU A 103 -6.07 -13.87 -0.61
C LEU A 103 -5.76 -15.25 -0.03
N ARG A 104 -5.85 -16.34 -0.83
CA ARG A 104 -5.43 -17.69 -0.39
C ARG A 104 -3.99 -17.69 0.11
N PHE A 105 -3.09 -17.11 -0.67
CA PHE A 105 -1.68 -16.99 -0.29
C PHE A 105 -1.52 -16.36 1.10
N TRP A 106 -2.20 -15.22 1.35
CA TRP A 106 -2.07 -14.54 2.64
C TRP A 106 -2.72 -15.30 3.80
N ILE A 107 -3.85 -15.96 3.57
CA ILE A 107 -4.52 -16.80 4.60
C ILE A 107 -3.60 -17.94 5.02
N GLU A 108 -2.98 -18.64 4.05
CA GLU A 108 -2.05 -19.73 4.29
C GLU A 108 -0.76 -19.23 4.96
N PHE A 109 -0.16 -18.17 4.42
CA PHE A 109 1.10 -17.61 4.93
C PHE A 109 0.98 -17.08 6.36
N LEU A 110 -0.16 -16.46 6.71
CA LEU A 110 -0.41 -15.92 8.04
C LEU A 110 -1.05 -16.93 9.00
N GLY A 111 -1.43 -18.11 8.52
CA GLY A 111 -2.10 -19.15 9.31
C GLY A 111 -3.44 -18.68 9.90
N THR A 112 -4.22 -17.90 9.14
CA THR A 112 -5.47 -17.30 9.62
C THR A 112 -6.68 -18.19 9.30
N ALA A 113 -7.84 -17.87 9.88
CA ALA A 113 -9.08 -18.55 9.52
C ALA A 113 -9.35 -18.44 8.01
N ASN A 114 -9.85 -19.52 7.40
CA ASN A 114 -10.21 -19.52 5.99
C ASN A 114 -11.56 -18.81 5.78
N ASP A 115 -11.51 -17.49 5.62
CA ASP A 115 -12.66 -16.62 5.42
C ASP A 115 -12.72 -16.03 4.01
N ILE A 116 -12.19 -16.77 3.03
CA ILE A 116 -11.91 -16.25 1.69
C ILE A 116 -13.14 -15.69 0.97
N GLU A 117 -14.28 -16.36 1.03
CA GLU A 117 -15.51 -15.90 0.38
C GLU A 117 -15.96 -14.55 0.95
N ALA A 118 -15.91 -14.41 2.28
CA ALA A 118 -16.24 -13.16 2.96
C ALA A 118 -15.22 -12.05 2.66
N ALA A 119 -13.92 -12.40 2.60
CA ALA A 119 -12.86 -11.45 2.26
C ALA A 119 -12.98 -10.94 0.80
N VAL A 120 -13.33 -11.83 -0.13
CA VAL A 120 -13.63 -11.46 -1.53
C VAL A 120 -14.87 -10.58 -1.59
N ALA A 121 -15.95 -10.93 -0.90
CA ALA A 121 -17.17 -10.10 -0.87
C ALA A 121 -16.89 -8.65 -0.42
N ILE A 122 -16.07 -8.48 0.62
CA ILE A 122 -15.66 -7.15 1.10
C ILE A 122 -14.79 -6.40 0.08
N ARG A 123 -13.92 -7.10 -0.67
CA ARG A 123 -13.20 -6.48 -1.80
C ARG A 123 -14.18 -5.98 -2.86
N LEU A 124 -15.15 -6.82 -3.25
CA LEU A 124 -16.14 -6.47 -4.28
C LEU A 124 -17.06 -5.33 -3.85
N GLU A 125 -17.45 -5.28 -2.58
CA GLU A 125 -18.20 -4.16 -2.02
C GLU A 125 -17.41 -2.85 -2.12
N ARG A 126 -16.11 -2.87 -1.78
CA ARG A 126 -15.23 -1.70 -1.95
C ARG A 126 -15.07 -1.30 -3.41
N GLN A 127 -15.06 -2.24 -4.35
CA GLN A 127 -14.92 -1.94 -5.77
C GLN A 127 -16.09 -1.12 -6.36
N GLN A 128 -17.24 -1.08 -5.69
CA GLN A 128 -18.38 -0.27 -6.14
C GLN A 128 -18.06 1.23 -6.23
N VAL A 129 -17.02 1.70 -5.54
CA VAL A 129 -16.57 3.10 -5.64
C VAL A 129 -15.98 3.45 -7.00
N LEU A 130 -15.48 2.46 -7.78
CA LEU A 130 -14.95 2.70 -9.13
C LEU A 130 -16.02 3.21 -10.09
N TYR A 131 -17.28 2.82 -9.87
CA TYR A 131 -18.40 3.17 -10.75
C TYR A 131 -19.10 4.47 -10.34
N ARG A 132 -18.53 5.21 -9.38
CA ARG A 132 -19.05 6.50 -8.92
C ARG A 132 -18.46 7.63 -9.77
N PRO A 133 -19.29 8.37 -10.55
CA PRO A 133 -18.79 9.35 -11.52
C PRO A 133 -18.13 10.57 -10.88
N GLU A 134 -18.41 10.86 -9.61
CA GLU A 134 -17.80 11.96 -8.85
C GLU A 134 -16.38 11.64 -8.35
N LYS A 135 -16.03 10.36 -8.27
CA LYS A 135 -14.71 9.92 -7.79
C LYS A 135 -13.68 9.97 -8.91
N ARG A 136 -12.40 10.08 -8.57
CA ARG A 136 -11.28 10.12 -9.52
C ARG A 136 -10.19 9.18 -9.08
N PHE A 137 -9.70 8.35 -9.98
CA PHE A 137 -8.62 7.39 -9.72
C PHE A 137 -7.45 7.72 -10.63
N ASN A 138 -6.36 8.22 -10.06
CA ASN A 138 -5.09 8.37 -10.76
C ASN A 138 -4.21 7.19 -10.36
N VAL A 139 -3.91 6.32 -11.31
CA VAL A 139 -3.20 5.08 -11.06
C VAL A 139 -1.93 5.05 -11.89
N VAL A 140 -0.83 4.70 -11.25
CA VAL A 140 0.46 4.45 -11.90
C VAL A 140 0.88 3.04 -11.53
N LEU A 141 0.96 2.17 -12.52
CA LEU A 141 1.49 0.82 -12.38
C LEU A 141 2.88 0.75 -12.97
N GLU A 142 3.76 -0.02 -12.35
CA GLU A 142 4.91 -0.54 -13.08
C GLU A 142 4.45 -1.62 -14.05
N GLU A 143 5.04 -1.68 -15.25
CA GLU A 143 4.71 -2.73 -16.23
C GLU A 143 4.95 -4.15 -15.67
N GLN A 144 5.87 -4.31 -14.70
CA GLN A 144 6.05 -5.56 -13.95
C GLN A 144 4.75 -6.06 -13.29
N ALA A 145 3.87 -5.18 -12.82
CA ALA A 145 2.61 -5.56 -12.19
C ALA A 145 1.66 -6.30 -13.15
N LEU A 146 1.83 -6.16 -14.48
CA LEU A 146 1.07 -6.90 -15.48
C LEU A 146 1.55 -8.36 -15.62
N ARG A 147 2.79 -8.64 -15.20
CA ARG A 147 3.46 -9.94 -15.30
C ARG A 147 3.57 -10.68 -13.97
N THR A 148 3.27 -10.03 -12.86
CA THR A 148 3.13 -10.68 -11.56
C THR A 148 1.68 -11.06 -11.35
N TRP A 149 1.38 -12.36 -11.26
CA TRP A 149 0.00 -12.83 -11.20
C TRP A 149 -0.19 -14.03 -10.27
N PHE A 150 -1.45 -14.23 -9.86
CA PHE A 150 -1.88 -15.29 -8.95
C PHE A 150 -3.01 -16.09 -9.60
N GLY A 151 -3.07 -17.40 -9.35
CA GLY A 151 -4.11 -18.28 -9.90
C GLY A 151 -3.65 -19.02 -11.15
N THR A 152 -4.51 -19.10 -12.18
CA THR A 152 -4.26 -19.76 -13.48
C THR A 152 -4.10 -18.76 -14.63
N ALA A 153 -3.53 -19.17 -15.78
CA ALA A 153 -3.31 -18.25 -16.90
C ALA A 153 -4.61 -17.56 -17.31
N ASP A 154 -5.73 -18.30 -17.31
CA ASP A 154 -7.08 -17.77 -17.52
C ASP A 154 -7.49 -16.72 -16.48
N THR A 155 -7.09 -16.89 -15.22
CA THR A 155 -7.31 -15.89 -14.16
C THR A 155 -6.61 -14.58 -14.52
N GLN A 156 -5.37 -14.66 -15.01
CA GLN A 156 -4.62 -13.47 -15.41
C GLN A 156 -5.14 -12.85 -16.70
N VAL A 157 -5.58 -13.65 -17.67
CA VAL A 157 -6.25 -13.14 -18.88
C VAL A 157 -7.47 -12.29 -18.48
N GLY A 158 -8.37 -12.84 -17.67
CA GLY A 158 -9.54 -12.09 -17.18
C GLY A 158 -9.16 -10.84 -16.36
N GLN A 159 -8.05 -10.90 -15.63
CA GLN A 159 -7.53 -9.77 -14.88
C GLN A 159 -7.00 -8.64 -15.77
N LEU A 160 -6.27 -8.97 -16.84
CA LEU A 160 -5.74 -7.98 -17.79
C LEU A 160 -6.87 -7.41 -18.68
N ASP A 161 -7.87 -8.21 -19.06
CA ASP A 161 -9.09 -7.73 -19.73
C ASP A 161 -9.87 -6.73 -18.86
N ARG A 162 -9.96 -6.99 -17.55
CA ARG A 162 -10.52 -6.03 -16.60
C ARG A 162 -9.74 -4.72 -16.58
N LEU A 163 -8.41 -4.75 -16.62
CA LEU A 163 -7.61 -3.51 -16.71
C LEU A 163 -7.89 -2.73 -18.00
N LEU A 164 -8.00 -3.41 -19.15
CA LEU A 164 -8.37 -2.77 -20.42
C LEU A 164 -9.75 -2.10 -20.37
N THR A 165 -10.70 -2.73 -19.68
CA THR A 165 -12.05 -2.19 -19.46
C THR A 165 -12.00 -0.93 -18.58
N LEU A 166 -11.33 -1.01 -17.43
CA LEU A 166 -11.21 0.10 -16.48
C LEU A 166 -10.42 1.28 -17.07
N ALA A 167 -9.42 1.02 -17.91
CA ALA A 167 -8.65 2.05 -18.61
C ALA A 167 -9.51 2.91 -19.56
N GLY A 168 -10.69 2.42 -19.97
CA GLY A 168 -11.64 3.17 -20.80
C GLY A 168 -12.61 4.06 -20.00
N MET A 169 -12.61 4.00 -18.67
CA MET A 169 -13.55 4.76 -17.85
C MET A 169 -13.08 6.22 -17.66
N ALA A 170 -13.99 7.17 -17.84
CA ALA A 170 -13.67 8.62 -17.80
C ALA A 170 -13.15 9.12 -16.44
N ASN A 171 -13.43 8.39 -15.35
CA ASN A 171 -13.00 8.72 -14.00
C ASN A 171 -11.69 8.02 -13.58
N ILE A 172 -11.08 7.22 -14.47
CA ILE A 172 -9.86 6.46 -14.21
C ILE A 172 -8.77 6.92 -15.18
N SER A 173 -7.66 7.43 -14.64
CA SER A 173 -6.42 7.67 -15.37
C SER A 173 -5.44 6.57 -15.02
N LEU A 174 -5.26 5.60 -15.93
CA LEU A 174 -4.31 4.50 -15.76
C LEU A 174 -3.04 4.77 -16.57
N GLY A 175 -1.94 4.99 -15.84
CA GLY A 175 -0.59 5.11 -16.37
C GLY A 175 0.21 3.84 -16.10
N ILE A 176 1.06 3.47 -17.05
CA ILE A 176 2.00 2.35 -16.89
C ILE A 176 3.42 2.88 -17.12
N VAL A 177 4.32 2.65 -16.17
CA VAL A 177 5.73 2.94 -16.35
C VAL A 177 6.37 1.75 -17.09
N PRO A 178 6.88 1.96 -18.33
CA PRO A 178 7.42 0.86 -19.11
C PRO A 178 8.70 0.27 -18.50
N MET A 179 8.90 -1.04 -18.72
CA MET A 179 10.18 -1.68 -18.48
C MET A 179 11.28 -1.09 -19.38
N MET A 180 12.53 -1.26 -18.95
CA MET A 180 13.72 -0.87 -19.74
C MET A 180 13.75 0.61 -20.15
N THR A 181 13.16 1.49 -19.35
CA THR A 181 13.17 2.96 -19.54
C THR A 181 13.98 3.62 -18.41
N PRO A 182 14.74 4.70 -18.69
CA PRO A 182 15.43 5.47 -17.66
C PRO A 182 14.48 5.94 -16.56
N ARG A 183 14.92 5.84 -15.31
CA ARG A 183 14.09 6.13 -14.13
C ARG A 183 14.39 7.51 -13.57
N SER A 184 13.34 8.30 -13.35
CA SER A 184 13.41 9.58 -12.62
C SER A 184 12.96 9.47 -11.15
N ALA A 185 12.46 8.30 -10.74
CA ALA A 185 12.05 8.00 -9.37
C ALA A 185 12.29 6.54 -9.01
N VAL A 186 12.49 6.29 -7.72
CA VAL A 186 12.54 4.97 -7.10
C VAL A 186 11.29 4.80 -6.24
N GLY A 187 10.32 4.04 -6.72
CA GLY A 187 9.16 3.64 -5.92
C GLY A 187 9.44 2.33 -5.21
N SER A 188 9.90 2.40 -3.95
CA SER A 188 10.34 1.23 -3.16
C SER A 188 9.19 0.35 -2.64
N THR A 189 7.97 0.90 -2.59
CA THR A 189 6.77 0.18 -2.14
C THR A 189 5.53 0.77 -2.80
N GLY A 190 4.46 -0.02 -2.89
CA GLY A 190 3.15 0.47 -3.30
C GLY A 190 2.55 1.40 -2.24
N PHE A 191 1.85 2.44 -2.67
CA PHE A 191 1.20 3.37 -1.76
C PHE A 191 -0.05 4.00 -2.36
N TRP A 192 -0.98 4.36 -1.48
CA TRP A 192 -2.29 4.91 -1.82
C TRP A 192 -2.49 6.23 -1.10
N VAL A 193 -2.66 7.31 -1.85
CA VAL A 193 -3.07 8.61 -1.32
C VAL A 193 -4.59 8.74 -1.44
N PHE A 194 -5.26 8.97 -0.32
CA PHE A 194 -6.68 9.24 -0.22
C PHE A 194 -6.88 10.75 -0.01
N ASP A 195 -7.37 11.42 -1.06
CA ASP A 195 -7.41 12.88 -1.16
C ASP A 195 -6.03 13.48 -0.86
N ASN A 196 -5.94 14.45 0.06
CA ASN A 196 -4.70 14.92 0.66
C ASN A 196 -4.74 14.71 2.19
N ALA A 197 -5.47 13.69 2.65
CA ALA A 197 -5.77 13.48 4.07
C ALA A 197 -5.05 12.26 4.66
N LEU A 198 -4.68 11.30 3.82
CA LEU A 198 -4.07 10.04 4.27
C LEU A 198 -3.24 9.43 3.14
N VAL A 199 -2.07 8.90 3.48
CA VAL A 199 -1.40 7.88 2.68
C VAL A 199 -1.44 6.55 3.42
N ALA A 200 -1.75 5.47 2.72
CA ALA A 200 -1.63 4.12 3.24
C ALA A 200 -0.67 3.30 2.38
N LEU A 201 0.15 2.48 3.02
CA LEU A 201 0.95 1.45 2.38
C LEU A 201 0.95 0.20 3.26
N GLU A 202 1.11 -0.96 2.65
CA GLU A 202 1.09 -2.24 3.36
C GLU A 202 2.46 -2.89 3.29
N THR A 203 2.86 -3.49 4.40
CA THR A 203 3.97 -4.42 4.50
C THR A 203 3.42 -5.77 4.97
N PRO A 204 4.19 -6.87 4.88
CA PRO A 204 3.74 -8.16 5.41
C PRO A 204 3.39 -8.14 6.90
N THR A 205 3.84 -7.12 7.65
CA THR A 205 3.73 -7.05 9.10
C THR A 205 2.88 -5.89 9.61
N ALA A 206 2.58 -4.89 8.78
CA ALA A 206 1.83 -3.70 9.17
C ALA A 206 1.13 -3.01 7.99
N SER A 207 0.00 -2.37 8.27
CA SER A 207 -0.51 -1.28 7.44
C SER A 207 0.00 0.03 8.05
N ILE A 208 0.73 0.81 7.26
CA ILE A 208 1.30 2.09 7.70
C ILE A 208 0.41 3.20 7.13
N GLU A 209 -0.12 4.01 8.04
CA GLU A 209 -0.95 5.18 7.73
C GLU A 209 -0.19 6.46 8.05
N VAL A 210 -0.04 7.31 7.04
CA VAL A 210 0.63 8.61 7.14
C VAL A 210 -0.41 9.72 7.05
N THR A 211 -0.51 10.51 8.11
CA THR A 211 -1.51 11.59 8.25
C THR A 211 -0.89 12.98 8.39
N ARG A 212 0.43 13.07 8.59
CA ARG A 212 1.12 14.37 8.71
C ARG A 212 1.14 15.08 7.35
N PRO A 213 0.64 16.32 7.23
CA PRO A 213 0.52 16.99 5.93
C PRO A 213 1.81 17.07 5.12
N GLN A 214 2.94 17.39 5.76
CA GLN A 214 4.25 17.49 5.10
C GLN A 214 4.72 16.15 4.50
N GLU A 215 4.39 15.04 5.16
CA GLU A 215 4.71 13.69 4.68
C GLU A 215 3.75 13.28 3.54
N ILE A 216 2.45 13.60 3.65
CA ILE A 216 1.49 13.41 2.55
C ILE A 216 1.92 14.18 1.29
N ASP A 217 2.41 15.42 1.47
CA ASP A 217 2.92 16.23 0.37
C ASP A 217 4.14 15.58 -0.29
N LEU A 218 5.01 14.93 0.50
CA LEU A 218 6.16 14.19 -0.04
C LEU A 218 5.69 13.02 -0.93
N TYR A 219 4.72 12.23 -0.48
CA TYR A 219 4.13 11.15 -1.29
C TYR A 219 3.43 11.69 -2.54
N THR A 220 2.72 12.82 -2.44
CA THR A 220 2.05 13.44 -3.58
C THR A 220 3.06 13.95 -4.62
N ARG A 221 4.19 14.53 -4.18
CA ARG A 221 5.30 14.90 -5.07
C ARG A 221 5.93 13.66 -5.72
N MET A 222 6.19 12.61 -4.95
CA MET A 222 6.71 11.34 -5.48
C MET A 222 5.77 10.76 -6.55
N PHE A 223 4.47 10.71 -6.26
CA PHE A 223 3.45 10.26 -7.21
C PHE A 223 3.50 11.06 -8.51
N LYS A 224 3.65 12.39 -8.44
CA LYS A 224 3.77 13.24 -9.64
C LYS A 224 5.01 12.92 -10.48
N VAL A 225 6.14 12.58 -9.85
CA VAL A 225 7.34 12.16 -10.59
C VAL A 225 7.10 10.82 -11.30
N LEU A 226 6.51 9.85 -10.60
CA LEU A 226 6.16 8.54 -11.17
C LEU A 226 5.13 8.67 -12.31
N GLN A 227 4.15 9.57 -12.14
CA GLN A 227 3.17 9.92 -13.16
C GLN A 227 3.83 10.46 -14.44
N GLY A 228 4.86 11.30 -14.29
CA GLY A 228 5.63 11.81 -15.41
C GLY A 228 6.45 10.77 -16.17
N SER A 229 6.76 9.62 -15.54
CA SER A 229 7.44 8.48 -16.16
C SER A 229 6.49 7.50 -16.85
N ALA A 230 5.19 7.60 -16.60
CA ALA A 230 4.20 6.67 -17.12
C ALA A 230 3.71 7.05 -18.51
N VAL A 231 3.39 6.03 -19.30
CA VAL A 231 2.62 6.17 -20.54
C VAL A 231 1.13 5.95 -20.27
N TYR A 232 0.27 6.59 -21.05
CA TYR A 232 -1.20 6.60 -20.88
C TYR A 232 -1.90 6.30 -22.21
N GLY A 233 -3.20 5.99 -22.16
CA GLY A 233 -4.01 5.80 -23.37
C GLY A 233 -3.54 4.60 -24.19
N GLU A 234 -3.44 4.77 -25.51
CA GLU A 234 -3.06 3.69 -26.43
C GLU A 234 -1.70 3.03 -26.09
N PRO A 235 -0.61 3.77 -25.81
CA PRO A 235 0.64 3.16 -25.33
C PRO A 235 0.48 2.27 -24.10
N ALA A 236 -0.32 2.69 -23.11
CA ALA A 236 -0.58 1.89 -21.92
C ALA A 236 -1.39 0.62 -22.26
N ARG A 237 -2.42 0.76 -23.10
CA ARG A 237 -3.22 -0.37 -23.60
C ARG A 237 -2.35 -1.37 -24.35
N ALA A 238 -1.42 -0.91 -25.17
CA ALA A 238 -0.49 -1.76 -25.91
C ALA A 238 0.39 -2.61 -24.96
N LEU A 239 0.85 -2.05 -23.83
CA LEU A 239 1.59 -2.82 -22.83
C LEU A 239 0.73 -3.92 -22.17
N ILE A 240 -0.55 -3.62 -21.90
CA ILE A 240 -1.49 -4.62 -21.35
C ILE A 240 -1.77 -5.72 -22.38
N THR A 241 -2.03 -5.35 -23.64
CA THR A 241 -2.25 -6.32 -24.73
C THR A 241 -1.01 -7.17 -25.00
N LYS A 242 0.18 -6.59 -24.90
CA LYS A 242 1.43 -7.35 -24.99
C LYS A 242 1.54 -8.38 -23.87
N ALA A 243 1.28 -7.98 -22.61
CA ALA A 243 1.28 -8.92 -21.49
C ALA A 243 0.23 -10.04 -21.65
N LEU A 244 -0.94 -9.73 -22.22
CA LEU A 244 -1.96 -10.73 -22.58
C LEU A 244 -1.43 -11.74 -23.60
N SER A 245 -0.76 -11.29 -24.66
CA SER A 245 -0.20 -12.18 -25.69
C SER A 245 0.93 -13.09 -25.20
N GLU A 246 1.54 -12.78 -24.05
CA GLU A 246 2.57 -13.62 -23.42
C GLU A 246 1.97 -14.79 -22.60
N LEU A 247 0.65 -14.80 -22.37
CA LEU A 247 -0.07 -15.85 -21.63
C LEU A 247 -0.75 -16.89 -22.53
N THR A 248 -0.80 -16.63 -23.83
CA THR A 248 -1.41 -17.46 -24.88
C THR A 248 -0.35 -18.11 -25.76
#